data_AF-A0A7V5M819-F1
#
_entry.id   AF-A0A7V5M819-F1
#
_cell.length_a   1.000
_cell.length_b   1.000
_cell.length_c   1.000
_cell.angle_alpha   90.00
_cell.angle_beta   90.00
_cell.angle_gamma   90.00
#
_symmetry.space_group_name_H-M   'P 1'
#
loop_
_entity.id
_entity.type
_entity.pdbx_description
1 polymer ?
#
loop_
_entity_poly.entity_id
_entity_poly.type
_entity_poly.pdbx_seq_one_letter_code
_entity_poly.pdbx_strand_id
1 'polypeptide(L)'
;MSYNWGPFFIVPSEKLNILSGRVVLRERFDEELLQKELTTLGYSGVAFKATNPWYYRKKGTGTWIKIGESDNRENWFSVPWDTTNLENGNYQVLGQMHVLVKEGDKELVIFRQNVTEVRIEN
;
A
#
# COMPACT_ATOMS: atom_id res chain seq x y z
N MET A 1 -1.67 -20.91 -0.36
CA MET A 1 -1.65 -19.80 0.62
C MET A 1 -1.02 -18.61 -0.07
N SER A 2 -1.61 -17.41 -0.02
CA SER A 2 -1.02 -16.21 -0.62
C SER A 2 0.18 -15.77 0.24
N TYR A 3 1.36 -15.69 -0.37
CA TYR A 3 2.57 -15.20 0.29
C TYR A 3 2.43 -13.70 0.49
N ASN A 4 2.58 -13.19 1.71
CA ASN A 4 2.39 -11.76 1.97
C ASN A 4 3.63 -10.96 1.57
N TRP A 5 3.70 -10.52 0.32
CA TRP A 5 4.79 -9.71 -0.21
C TRP A 5 4.57 -8.20 -0.07
N GLY A 6 3.46 -7.79 0.54
CA GLY A 6 2.95 -6.41 0.59
C GLY A 6 1.47 -6.37 0.21
N PRO A 7 0.74 -5.26 0.44
CA PRO A 7 1.13 -4.09 1.20
C PRO A 7 1.08 -4.33 2.72
N PHE A 8 2.14 -3.91 3.44
CA PHE A 8 2.20 -3.92 4.91
C PHE A 8 2.32 -2.48 5.43
N PHE A 9 1.30 -2.01 6.13
CA PHE A 9 1.27 -0.65 6.67
C PHE A 9 2.33 -0.46 7.77
N ILE A 10 3.38 0.33 7.52
CA ILE A 10 4.52 0.48 8.45
C ILE A 10 4.29 1.61 9.46
N VAL A 11 3.48 2.64 9.15
CA VAL A 11 3.48 3.89 9.93
C VAL A 11 2.10 4.39 10.30
N PRO A 12 1.89 4.71 11.60
CA PRO A 12 2.85 4.67 12.69
C PRO A 12 2.70 3.34 13.41
N SER A 13 3.42 2.29 13.03
CA SER A 13 3.40 0.96 13.69
C SER A 13 2.07 0.20 13.67
N GLU A 14 2.15 -1.13 13.74
CA GLU A 14 0.98 -2.01 13.92
C GLU A 14 0.19 -1.72 15.22
N LYS A 15 0.75 -0.93 16.15
CA LYS A 15 0.22 -0.68 17.50
C LYS A 15 -0.32 0.74 17.71
N LEU A 16 0.06 1.71 16.89
CA LEU A 16 -0.37 3.11 17.03
C LEU A 16 -1.28 3.47 15.85
N ASN A 17 -2.58 3.30 16.06
CA ASN A 17 -3.59 3.67 15.07
C ASN A 17 -4.07 5.12 15.22
N ILE A 18 -3.37 5.98 15.98
CA ILE A 18 -3.75 7.40 16.18
C ILE A 18 -2.78 8.29 15.42
N LEU A 19 -3.29 9.17 14.56
CA LEU A 19 -2.52 10.08 13.71
C LEU A 19 -2.91 11.54 13.98
N SER A 20 -1.95 12.44 13.80
CA SER A 20 -2.14 13.87 13.92
C SER A 20 -1.11 14.62 13.07
N GLY A 21 -1.51 15.74 12.48
CA GLY A 21 -0.63 16.59 11.67
C GLY A 21 -0.08 15.89 10.41
N ARG A 22 1.24 15.96 10.20
CA ARG A 22 1.88 15.35 9.03
C ARG A 22 2.44 13.97 9.37
N VAL A 23 1.97 12.97 8.66
CA VAL A 23 2.45 11.59 8.76
C VAL A 23 3.03 11.12 7.43
N VAL A 24 3.82 10.04 7.46
CA VAL A 24 4.41 9.45 6.24
C VAL A 24 3.98 8.00 6.15
N LEU A 25 3.17 7.68 5.14
CA LEU A 25 2.74 6.31 4.84
C LEU A 25 3.89 5.55 4.19
N ARG A 26 4.06 4.27 4.54
CA ARG A 26 5.15 3.41 4.04
C ARG A 26 4.71 1.96 4.01
N GLU A 27 5.32 1.21 3.10
CA GLU A 27 5.06 -0.21 2.91
C GLU A 27 6.31 -1.07 2.68
N ARG A 28 6.20 -2.34 3.09
CA ARG A 28 7.19 -3.36 2.74
C ARG A 28 6.79 -4.01 1.42
N PHE A 29 7.81 -4.27 0.61
CA PHE A 29 7.73 -5.06 -0.61
C PHE A 29 8.79 -6.16 -0.59
N ASP A 30 8.34 -7.40 -0.52
CA ASP A 30 9.21 -8.58 -0.45
C ASP A 30 9.18 -9.32 -1.79
N GLU A 31 10.23 -9.14 -2.58
CA GLU A 31 10.35 -9.75 -3.90
C GLU A 31 10.49 -11.26 -3.87
N GLU A 32 11.09 -11.82 -2.82
CA GLU A 32 11.23 -13.27 -2.71
C GLU A 32 9.86 -13.92 -2.51
N LEU A 33 9.02 -13.29 -1.68
CA LEU A 33 7.64 -13.73 -1.48
C LEU A 33 6.78 -13.50 -2.72
N LEU A 34 6.98 -12.39 -3.44
CA LEU A 34 6.32 -12.15 -4.73
C LEU A 34 6.72 -13.23 -5.74
N GLN A 35 8.00 -13.56 -5.85
CA GLN A 35 8.48 -14.57 -6.80
C GLN A 35 7.92 -15.96 -6.47
N LYS A 36 7.80 -16.30 -5.18
CA LYS A 36 7.14 -17.53 -4.74
C LYS A 36 5.66 -17.55 -5.11
N GLU A 37 4.96 -16.43 -4.98
CA GLU A 37 3.55 -16.32 -5.41
C GLU A 37 3.42 -16.44 -6.93
N LEU A 38 4.25 -15.74 -7.70
CA LEU A 38 4.31 -15.86 -9.16
C LEU A 38 4.50 -17.31 -9.62
N THR A 39 5.50 -17.99 -9.05
CA THR A 39 5.79 -19.40 -9.33
C THR A 39 4.60 -20.30 -8.99
N THR A 40 3.93 -20.04 -7.87
CA THR A 40 2.73 -20.80 -7.45
C THR A 40 1.55 -20.59 -8.41
N LEU A 41 1.44 -19.39 -8.98
CA LEU A 41 0.43 -19.05 -9.97
C LEU A 41 0.79 -19.52 -11.40
N GLY A 42 1.93 -20.18 -11.58
CA GLY A 42 2.40 -20.69 -12.87
C GLY A 42 3.09 -19.65 -13.75
N TYR A 43 3.46 -18.49 -13.19
CA TYR A 43 4.18 -17.43 -13.89
C TYR A 43 5.68 -17.51 -13.60
N SER A 44 6.47 -17.40 -14.65
CA SER A 44 7.95 -17.38 -14.60
C SER A 44 8.55 -15.98 -14.83
N GLY A 45 7.68 -14.98 -15.05
CA GLY A 45 8.08 -13.61 -15.32
C GLY A 45 8.78 -12.92 -14.17
N VAL A 46 9.52 -11.85 -14.50
CA VAL A 46 10.28 -11.03 -13.55
C VAL A 46 9.54 -9.72 -13.31
N ALA A 47 9.39 -9.35 -12.04
CA ALA A 47 8.86 -8.04 -11.66
C ALA A 47 9.87 -6.95 -12.05
N PHE A 48 9.43 -5.96 -12.83
CA PHE A 48 10.31 -4.88 -13.29
C PHE A 48 9.86 -3.50 -12.81
N LYS A 49 8.62 -3.37 -12.32
CA LYS A 49 8.11 -2.12 -11.75
C LYS A 49 7.08 -2.42 -10.66
N ALA A 50 7.13 -1.66 -9.58
CA ALA A 50 6.12 -1.65 -8.54
C ALA A 50 5.69 -0.21 -8.24
N THR A 51 4.40 0.00 -8.00
CA THR A 51 3.82 1.29 -7.61
C THR A 51 2.81 1.07 -6.50
N ASN A 52 2.71 2.00 -5.57
CA ASN A 52 1.73 1.94 -4.49
C ASN A 52 0.96 3.26 -4.35
N PRO A 53 -0.23 3.37 -4.94
CA PRO A 53 -1.19 4.39 -4.61
C PRO A 53 -1.81 4.20 -3.21
N TRP A 54 -2.00 5.32 -2.54
CA TRP A 54 -2.57 5.42 -1.21
C TRP A 54 -3.88 6.21 -1.24
N TYR A 55 -4.86 5.75 -0.46
CA TYR A 55 -6.17 6.39 -0.33
C TYR A 55 -6.62 6.43 1.12
N TYR A 56 -7.48 7.38 1.46
CA TYR A 56 -8.19 7.39 2.74
C TYR A 56 -9.69 7.59 2.55
N ARG A 57 -10.47 7.25 3.57
CA ARG A 57 -11.86 7.65 3.72
C ARG A 57 -12.25 7.70 5.18
N LYS A 58 -13.26 8.51 5.53
CA LYS A 58 -13.88 8.46 6.86
C LYS A 58 -14.65 7.15 6.99
N LYS A 59 -14.51 6.45 8.12
CA LYS A 59 -15.15 5.14 8.33
C LYS A 59 -16.67 5.27 8.18
N GLY A 60 -17.27 4.38 7.40
CA GLY A 60 -18.70 4.41 7.07
C GLY A 60 -19.07 5.24 5.83
N THR A 61 -18.11 5.89 5.17
CA THR A 61 -18.33 6.58 3.89
C THR A 61 -17.96 5.69 2.70
N GLY A 62 -18.55 5.95 1.52
CA GLY A 62 -18.34 5.15 0.32
C GLY A 62 -17.13 5.55 -0.53
N THR A 63 -16.71 6.81 -0.45
CA THR A 63 -15.74 7.40 -1.40
C THR A 63 -14.31 7.35 -0.84
N TRP A 64 -13.37 6.82 -1.64
CA TRP A 64 -11.94 6.87 -1.37
C TRP A 64 -11.32 8.14 -1.97
N ILE A 65 -10.50 8.83 -1.18
CA ILE A 65 -9.78 10.04 -1.59
C ILE A 65 -8.30 9.67 -1.73
N LYS A 66 -7.70 9.95 -2.89
CA LYS A 66 -6.27 9.67 -3.13
C LYS A 66 -5.42 10.58 -2.26
N ILE A 67 -4.47 9.99 -1.53
CA ILE A 67 -3.43 10.70 -0.77
C ILE A 67 -2.26 11.01 -1.70
N GLY A 68 -1.81 10.00 -2.43
CA GLY A 68 -0.66 10.08 -3.33
C GLY A 68 -0.29 8.70 -3.85
N GLU A 69 0.86 8.61 -4.51
CA GLU A 69 1.40 7.37 -5.07
C GLU A 69 2.92 7.44 -5.07
N SER A 70 3.56 6.29 -4.91
CA SER A 70 5.01 6.18 -5.00
C SER A 70 5.41 4.92 -5.76
N ASP A 71 6.46 5.03 -6.57
CA ASP A 71 7.18 3.92 -7.18
C ASP A 71 8.59 3.76 -6.58
N ASN A 72 8.94 4.61 -5.60
CA ASN A 72 10.24 4.61 -4.96
C ASN A 72 10.32 3.50 -3.91
N ARG A 73 10.80 2.34 -4.36
CA ARG A 73 11.01 1.16 -3.51
C ARG A 73 12.06 1.38 -2.42
N GLU A 74 13.16 2.09 -2.72
CA GLU A 74 14.24 2.34 -1.76
C GLU A 74 13.75 3.14 -0.54
N ASN A 75 12.72 3.95 -0.74
CA ASN A 75 12.05 4.71 0.31
C ASN A 75 10.71 4.11 0.71
N TRP A 76 10.55 2.78 0.63
CA TRP A 76 9.36 2.04 1.09
C TRP A 76 8.03 2.58 0.53
N PHE A 77 8.05 3.02 -0.72
CA PHE A 77 6.89 3.63 -1.40
C PHE A 77 6.27 4.78 -0.59
N SER A 78 7.13 5.60 0.04
CA SER A 78 6.65 6.57 1.01
C SER A 78 5.77 7.64 0.38
N VAL A 79 4.65 7.97 1.03
CA VAL A 79 3.79 9.09 0.66
C VAL A 79 3.47 9.92 1.89
N PRO A 80 3.77 11.23 1.91
CA PRO A 80 3.35 12.11 3.00
C PRO A 80 1.84 12.31 2.97
N TRP A 81 1.22 12.35 4.14
CA TRP A 81 -0.19 12.64 4.33
C TRP A 81 -0.35 13.73 5.40
N ASP A 82 -0.92 14.86 5.02
CA ASP A 82 -1.23 15.96 5.94
C ASP A 82 -2.68 15.78 6.43
N THR A 83 -2.84 15.35 7.68
CA THR A 83 -4.15 15.11 8.29
C THR A 83 -4.71 16.36 8.96
N THR A 84 -3.97 17.47 9.04
CA THR A 84 -4.31 18.66 9.85
C THR A 84 -5.70 19.24 9.56
N ASN A 85 -6.19 19.12 8.32
CA ASN A 85 -7.49 19.63 7.89
C ASN A 85 -8.62 18.59 7.92
N LEU A 86 -8.34 17.37 8.41
CA LEU A 86 -9.34 16.32 8.56
C LEU A 86 -10.05 16.46 9.92
N GLU A 87 -11.34 16.18 9.92
CA GLU A 87 -12.10 16.09 11.17
C GLU A 87 -11.60 14.93 12.03
N ASN A 88 -11.57 15.12 13.35
CA ASN A 88 -11.25 14.06 14.29
C ASN A 88 -12.23 12.89 14.17
N GLY A 89 -11.73 11.66 14.26
CA GLY A 89 -12.55 10.47 14.14
C GLY A 89 -11.86 9.28 13.49
N ASN A 90 -12.63 8.25 13.17
CA ASN A 90 -12.11 7.01 12.58
C ASN A 90 -12.09 7.08 11.06
N TYR A 91 -10.97 6.67 10.47
CA TYR A 91 -10.70 6.62 9.05
C TYR A 91 -10.18 5.24 8.67
N GLN A 92 -10.26 4.94 7.38
CA GLN A 92 -9.61 3.80 6.78
C GLN A 92 -8.59 4.31 5.78
N VAL A 93 -7.42 3.70 5.77
CA VAL A 93 -6.34 3.95 4.81
C VAL A 93 -6.17 2.70 3.97
N LEU A 94 -6.16 2.87 2.66
CA LEU A 94 -5.98 1.81 1.66
C LEU A 94 -4.62 2.01 0.98
N GLY A 95 -3.77 1.00 1.06
CA GLY A 95 -2.62 0.83 0.18
C GLY A 95 -2.94 -0.19 -0.89
N GLN A 96 -2.64 0.13 -2.15
CA GLN A 96 -2.92 -0.74 -3.29
C GLN A 96 -1.65 -0.91 -4.12
N MET A 97 -0.86 -1.93 -3.81
CA MET A 97 0.39 -2.18 -4.51
C MET A 97 0.13 -2.87 -5.85
N HIS A 98 0.62 -2.26 -6.93
CA HIS A 98 0.62 -2.80 -8.29
C HIS A 98 2.04 -3.20 -8.67
N VAL A 99 2.21 -4.40 -9.20
CA VAL A 99 3.49 -4.91 -9.68
C VAL A 99 3.33 -5.34 -11.13
N LEU A 100 4.15 -4.77 -12.01
CA LEU A 100 4.25 -5.17 -13.40
C LEU A 100 5.31 -6.26 -13.53
N VAL A 101 4.89 -7.36 -14.13
CA VAL A 101 5.68 -8.56 -14.33
C VAL A 101 5.76 -8.82 -15.82
N LYS A 102 6.99 -9.07 -16.31
CA LYS A 102 7.23 -9.38 -17.73
C LYS A 102 7.59 -10.84 -17.90
N GLU A 103 6.89 -11.53 -18.78
CA GLU A 103 7.11 -12.93 -19.15
C GLU A 103 7.18 -13.04 -20.69
N GLY A 104 8.40 -13.06 -21.23
CA GLY A 104 8.61 -12.95 -22.68
C GLY A 104 8.05 -11.63 -23.23
N ASP A 105 7.10 -11.72 -24.16
CA ASP A 105 6.40 -10.58 -24.77
C ASP A 105 5.09 -10.20 -24.04
N LYS A 106 4.76 -10.89 -22.93
CA LYS A 106 3.57 -10.59 -22.14
C LYS A 106 3.91 -9.73 -20.94
N GLU A 107 3.06 -8.74 -20.69
CA GLU A 107 3.06 -7.98 -19.43
C GLU A 107 1.81 -8.34 -18.63
N LEU A 108 2.03 -8.59 -17.35
CA LEU A 108 0.99 -8.92 -16.39
C LEU A 108 1.06 -7.94 -15.22
N VAL A 109 -0.11 -7.55 -14.71
CA VAL A 109 -0.20 -6.72 -13.51
C VAL A 109 -0.73 -7.58 -12.38
N ILE A 110 0.07 -7.72 -11.34
CA ILE A 110 -0.36 -8.28 -10.06
C ILE A 110 -0.65 -7.12 -9.13
N PHE A 111 -1.82 -7.14 -8.50
CA PHE A 111 -2.16 -6.14 -7.50
C PHE A 111 -2.54 -6.77 -6.18
N ARG A 112 -2.25 -6.04 -5.11
CA ARG A 112 -2.68 -6.41 -3.77
C ARG A 112 -3.08 -5.18 -2.98
N GLN A 113 -4.08 -5.35 -2.14
CA GLN A 113 -4.64 -4.27 -1.33
C GLN A 113 -4.57 -4.60 0.15
N ASN A 114 -4.39 -3.57 0.96
CA ASN A 114 -4.50 -3.65 2.41
C ASN A 114 -5.26 -2.43 2.91
N VAL A 115 -6.22 -2.66 3.80
CA VAL A 115 -6.99 -1.60 4.45
C VAL A 115 -6.70 -1.64 5.94
N THR A 116 -6.24 -0.52 6.48
CA THR A 116 -5.96 -0.34 7.90
C THR A 116 -6.85 0.75 8.46
N GLU A 117 -7.37 0.56 9.68
CA GLU A 117 -8.14 1.57 10.37
C GLU A 117 -7.22 2.45 11.21
N VAL A 118 -7.43 3.76 11.13
CA VAL A 118 -6.72 4.77 11.90
C VAL A 118 -7.70 5.76 12.51
N ARG A 119 -7.29 6.49 13.53
CA ARG A 119 -8.04 7.51 14.21
C ARG A 119 -7.27 8.82 14.08
N ILE A 120 -7.91 9.85 13.55
CA ILE A 120 -7.32 11.19 13.44
C ILE A 120 -7.68 11.97 14.70
N GLU A 121 -6.66 12.58 15.31
CA GLU A 121 -6.74 13.45 16.49
C GLU A 121 -5.84 14.68 16.29
N ASN A 122 -6.33 15.67 15.54
CA ASN A 122 -5.72 17.00 15.40
C ASN A 122 -6.17 17.95 16.52
#